data_AF-A0A4R7ATW7-F1
#
_entry.id   AF-A0A4R7ATW7-F1
#
_cell.length_a   1.000
_cell.length_b   1.000
_cell.length_c   1.000
_cell.angle_alpha   90.00
_cell.angle_beta   90.00
_cell.angle_gamma   90.00
#
_symmetry.space_group_name_H-M   'P 1'
#
loop_
_entity.id
_entity.type
_entity.pdbx_description
1 polymer ?
#
loop_
_entity_poly.entity_id
_entity_poly.type
_entity_poly.pdbx_seq_one_letter_code
_entity_poly.pdbx_strand_id
1 'polypeptide(L)'
;HSMGGLVTRRAAQLAPDKMLGVVHGVQPVAGAPVVYRRFRAGTEVGGVFDLEGAAVAAIVGWNAADITPTLACSPGPLELLPTKHYPPGWLQVAQNEQVVMALPQADPYEEIYSKTTDDCWWGMLDPKLIDPKGKMKSPLEAHRTALGKAADFHEALGLYAHPQTYGYYGIDERKYRAFGHITWQTDKLPHDDVLPLVINQDSGHTLNGQSTVPLYQQEAQDARVKLKLANVCNQGGDGTVPRDSAQVLDRLQPTPQVVFRIAGFDHQNSFANRYALQATVYSIARLVAEQAPAPVPY
;
A
#
# COMPACT_ATOMS: atom_id res chain seq x y z
N HIS A 1 4.64 5.79 14.59
CA HIS A 1 4.13 4.44 14.29
C HIS A 1 3.38 4.49 12.97
N SER A 2 3.54 3.47 12.12
CA SER A 2 2.82 3.33 10.85
C SER A 2 2.86 4.60 9.98
N MET A 3 1.75 4.96 9.34
CA MET A 3 1.56 6.18 8.53
C MET A 3 1.85 7.48 9.29
N GLY A 4 1.82 7.47 10.63
CA GLY A 4 2.28 8.60 11.42
C GLY A 4 3.73 8.98 11.08
N GLY A 5 4.55 8.04 10.60
CA GLY A 5 5.89 8.35 10.08
C GLY A 5 5.89 9.21 8.82
N LEU A 6 4.88 9.12 7.95
CA LEU A 6 4.74 10.02 6.78
C LEU A 6 4.45 11.45 7.25
N VAL A 7 3.52 11.59 8.21
CA VAL A 7 3.20 12.86 8.85
C VAL A 7 4.43 13.46 9.54
N THR A 8 5.17 12.67 10.31
CA THR A 8 6.39 13.12 11.00
C THR A 8 7.46 13.57 10.01
N ARG A 9 7.68 12.85 8.91
CA ARG A 9 8.64 13.25 7.87
C ARG A 9 8.24 14.59 7.25
N ARG A 10 6.94 14.80 6.97
CA ARG A 10 6.47 16.08 6.45
C ARG A 10 6.64 17.21 7.47
N ALA A 11 6.34 16.96 8.74
CA ALA A 11 6.56 17.93 9.80
C ALA A 11 8.06 18.26 9.97
N ALA A 12 8.95 17.27 9.85
CA ALA A 12 10.39 17.47 9.88
C ALA A 12 10.90 18.29 8.68
N GLN A 13 10.31 18.17 7.48
CA GLN A 13 10.63 19.05 6.35
C GLN A 13 10.28 20.52 6.63
N LEU A 14 9.17 20.75 7.35
CA LEU A 14 8.63 22.10 7.59
C LEU A 14 9.26 22.79 8.79
N ALA A 15 9.68 22.04 9.80
CA ALA A 15 10.22 22.58 11.05
C ALA A 15 11.29 21.65 11.67
N PRO A 16 12.40 21.39 10.96
CA PRO A 16 13.43 20.45 11.45
C PRO A 16 14.08 20.92 12.75
N ASP A 17 14.24 22.22 12.95
CA ASP A 17 14.81 22.83 14.16
C ASP A 17 13.96 22.63 15.42
N LYS A 18 12.69 22.25 15.26
CA LYS A 18 11.77 21.94 16.37
C LYS A 18 11.84 20.48 16.80
N MET A 19 12.62 19.65 16.10
CA MET A 19 12.76 18.22 16.38
C MET A 19 14.20 17.92 16.78
N LEU A 20 14.38 17.34 17.96
CA LEU A 20 15.67 16.76 18.35
C LEU A 20 16.06 15.62 17.40
N GLY A 21 15.07 14.79 17.04
CA GLY A 21 15.22 13.66 16.15
C GLY A 21 13.91 12.90 16.00
N VAL A 22 13.94 11.85 15.19
CA VAL A 22 12.76 11.06 14.82
C VAL A 22 13.04 9.58 15.02
N VAL A 23 12.09 8.85 15.61
CA VAL A 23 12.11 7.39 15.69
C VAL A 23 10.90 6.84 14.92
N HIS A 24 11.14 6.22 13.77
CA HIS A 24 10.10 5.58 12.98
C HIS A 24 9.90 4.13 13.42
N GLY A 25 8.65 3.73 13.63
CA GLY A 25 8.28 2.33 13.87
C GLY A 25 7.28 1.89 12.83
N VAL A 26 7.60 0.79 12.13
CA VAL A 26 6.76 0.11 11.13
C VAL A 26 6.17 1.05 10.07
N GLN A 27 6.95 2.03 9.61
CA GLN A 27 6.47 2.98 8.62
C GLN A 27 6.31 2.30 7.24
N PRO A 28 5.15 2.46 6.56
CA PRO A 28 5.00 2.10 5.14
C PRO A 28 5.66 3.15 4.26
N VAL A 29 6.99 3.20 4.24
CA VAL A 29 7.75 4.30 3.62
C VAL A 29 7.42 4.48 2.15
N ALA A 30 7.18 3.39 1.41
CA ALA A 30 6.78 3.43 0.02
C ALA A 30 5.33 2.97 -0.21
N GLY A 31 4.45 3.04 0.80
CA GLY A 31 3.05 2.63 0.69
C GLY A 31 2.81 1.13 0.84
N ALA A 32 1.61 0.65 0.52
CA ALA A 32 1.21 -0.74 0.68
C ALA A 32 0.25 -1.20 -0.46
N PRO A 33 0.63 -2.22 -1.27
CA PRO A 33 -0.20 -2.72 -2.37
C PRO A 33 -1.60 -3.20 -1.96
N VAL A 34 -1.78 -3.60 -0.71
CA VAL A 34 -3.07 -4.05 -0.15
C VAL A 34 -4.19 -3.03 -0.33
N VAL A 35 -3.87 -1.73 -0.43
CA VAL A 35 -4.87 -0.68 -0.64
C VAL A 35 -5.62 -0.87 -1.97
N TYR A 36 -4.92 -1.22 -3.05
CA TYR A 36 -5.54 -1.55 -4.33
C TYR A 36 -6.50 -2.73 -4.19
N ARG A 37 -6.06 -3.80 -3.51
CA ARG A 37 -6.88 -5.00 -3.27
C ARG A 37 -8.17 -4.63 -2.53
N ARG A 38 -8.11 -3.73 -1.56
CA ARG A 38 -9.29 -3.30 -0.78
C ARG A 38 -10.32 -2.58 -1.66
N PHE A 39 -9.90 -1.73 -2.58
CA PHE A 39 -10.82 -1.11 -3.55
C PHE A 39 -11.47 -2.12 -4.50
N ARG A 40 -10.83 -3.26 -4.77
CA ARG A 40 -11.35 -4.29 -5.69
C ARG A 40 -12.07 -5.47 -5.01
N ALA A 41 -11.75 -5.77 -3.76
CA ALA A 41 -12.15 -7.00 -3.09
C ALA A 41 -12.49 -6.85 -1.60
N GLY A 42 -12.45 -5.65 -1.03
CA GLY A 42 -12.69 -5.46 0.41
C GLY A 42 -11.52 -5.86 1.30
N THR A 43 -11.76 -5.86 2.62
CA THR A 43 -10.74 -6.18 3.62
C THR A 43 -10.41 -7.68 3.62
N GLU A 44 -9.13 -7.99 3.71
CA GLU A 44 -8.61 -9.32 3.97
C GLU A 44 -8.89 -9.76 5.42
N VAL A 45 -9.17 -11.04 5.64
CA VAL A 45 -9.16 -11.61 7.00
C VAL A 45 -7.72 -11.52 7.53
N GLY A 46 -7.51 -10.82 8.65
CA GLY A 46 -6.24 -10.62 9.36
C GLY A 46 -5.44 -9.37 8.98
N GLY A 47 -6.03 -8.38 8.28
CA GLY A 47 -5.36 -7.15 7.84
C GLY A 47 -5.18 -6.04 8.89
N VAL A 48 -4.55 -4.92 8.53
CA VAL A 48 -4.39 -3.68 9.36
C VAL A 48 -5.67 -3.27 10.08
N PHE A 49 -6.78 -3.42 9.36
CA PHE A 49 -8.11 -2.99 9.76
C PHE A 49 -8.91 -4.14 10.40
N ASP A 50 -8.36 -5.35 10.41
CA ASP A 50 -8.84 -6.48 11.18
C ASP A 50 -8.21 -6.42 12.57
N LEU A 51 -8.69 -5.48 13.37
CA LEU A 51 -8.48 -5.47 14.81
C LEU A 51 -9.04 -6.79 15.36
N GLU A 52 -8.21 -7.58 16.03
CA GLU A 52 -8.64 -8.77 16.78
C GLU A 52 -9.93 -8.48 17.54
N GLY A 53 -11.00 -9.14 17.13
CA GLY A 53 -12.31 -9.05 17.73
C GLY A 53 -13.39 -8.78 16.70
N ALA A 54 -14.35 -9.71 16.63
CA ALA A 54 -15.60 -9.66 15.87
C ALA A 54 -16.46 -8.39 16.07
N ALA A 55 -15.97 -7.39 16.81
CA ALA A 55 -16.59 -6.08 17.03
C ALA A 55 -16.10 -4.97 16.08
N VAL A 56 -14.96 -5.11 15.37
CA VAL A 56 -14.44 -4.06 14.45
C VAL A 56 -14.49 -4.44 12.97
N ALA A 57 -14.72 -5.72 12.64
CA ALA A 57 -15.07 -6.17 11.28
C ALA A 57 -16.34 -5.50 10.70
N ALA A 58 -17.11 -4.78 11.53
CA ALA A 58 -18.25 -3.97 11.13
C ALA A 58 -17.89 -2.60 10.50
N ILE A 59 -16.62 -2.14 10.59
CA ILE A 59 -16.27 -0.74 10.29
C ILE A 59 -15.42 -0.54 9.01
N VAL A 60 -14.75 -1.58 8.49
CA VAL A 60 -13.85 -1.39 7.31
C VAL A 60 -14.24 -2.19 6.07
N GLY A 61 -15.37 -2.91 6.08
CA GLY A 61 -16.01 -3.34 4.84
C GLY A 61 -15.46 -4.63 4.23
N TRP A 62 -16.40 -5.50 3.84
CA TRP A 62 -16.14 -6.87 3.41
C TRP A 62 -15.84 -6.98 1.91
N ASN A 63 -16.19 -5.95 1.15
CA ASN A 63 -16.06 -5.92 -0.30
C ASN A 63 -15.79 -4.50 -0.82
N ALA A 64 -15.63 -4.35 -2.13
CA ALA A 64 -15.37 -3.06 -2.78
C ALA A 64 -16.42 -1.97 -2.48
N ALA A 65 -17.69 -2.34 -2.31
CA ALA A 65 -18.79 -1.39 -2.06
C ALA A 65 -18.80 -0.81 -0.64
N ASP A 66 -18.17 -1.49 0.32
CA ASP A 66 -18.01 -0.96 1.68
C ASP A 66 -16.76 -0.07 1.78
N ILE A 67 -15.68 -0.46 1.08
CA ILE A 67 -14.39 0.26 1.09
C ILE A 67 -14.47 1.57 0.31
N THR A 68 -14.95 1.50 -0.95
CA THR A 68 -14.81 2.61 -1.90
C THR A 68 -15.45 3.90 -1.42
N PRO A 69 -16.70 3.91 -0.88
CA PRO A 69 -17.32 5.15 -0.41
C PRO A 69 -16.54 5.86 0.71
N THR A 70 -15.79 5.09 1.51
CA THR A 70 -15.06 5.61 2.67
C THR A 70 -13.68 6.15 2.28
N LEU A 71 -13.00 5.44 1.37
CA LEU A 71 -11.59 5.72 1.05
C LEU A 71 -11.42 6.59 -0.20
N ALA A 72 -12.29 6.46 -1.20
CA ALA A 72 -12.04 7.02 -2.54
C ALA A 72 -11.86 8.56 -2.55
N CYS A 73 -12.58 9.28 -1.70
CA CYS A 73 -12.52 10.75 -1.65
C CYS A 73 -11.65 11.29 -0.49
N SER A 74 -10.90 10.42 0.18
CA SER A 74 -10.11 10.76 1.36
C SER A 74 -8.60 10.69 1.04
N PRO A 75 -7.85 11.81 1.06
CA PRO A 75 -6.41 11.78 0.75
C PRO A 75 -5.60 10.88 1.68
N GLY A 76 -5.88 10.88 2.99
CA GLY A 76 -5.11 10.11 3.97
C GLY A 76 -5.00 8.61 3.62
N PRO A 77 -6.11 7.87 3.43
CA PRO A 77 -6.04 6.48 2.96
C PRO A 77 -5.35 6.30 1.61
N LEU A 78 -5.50 7.26 0.67
CA LEU A 78 -4.83 7.21 -0.63
C LEU A 78 -3.32 7.45 -0.51
N GLU A 79 -2.84 8.19 0.49
CA GLU A 79 -1.42 8.35 0.79
C GLU A 79 -0.74 7.04 1.26
N LEU A 80 -1.52 5.98 1.53
CA LEU A 80 -1.00 4.63 1.77
C LEU A 80 -0.75 3.85 0.47
N LEU A 81 -1.21 4.31 -0.70
CA LEU A 81 -0.93 3.66 -1.97
C LEU A 81 0.59 3.58 -2.24
N PRO A 82 1.06 2.52 -2.93
CA PRO A 82 2.47 2.43 -3.31
C PRO A 82 2.97 3.68 -4.07
N THR A 83 4.12 4.20 -3.66
CA THR A 83 4.73 5.37 -4.31
C THR A 83 5.63 4.94 -5.47
N LYS A 84 6.23 5.89 -6.20
CA LYS A 84 7.28 5.63 -7.20
C LYS A 84 8.55 4.99 -6.60
N HIS A 85 8.66 4.96 -5.27
CA HIS A 85 9.77 4.31 -4.56
C HIS A 85 9.47 2.87 -4.17
N TYR A 86 8.24 2.40 -4.35
CA TYR A 86 7.92 0.98 -4.23
C TYR A 86 8.43 0.23 -5.48
N PRO A 87 8.95 -1.00 -5.37
CA PRO A 87 9.40 -1.74 -6.54
C PRO A 87 8.32 -1.82 -7.64
N PRO A 88 8.64 -1.52 -8.92
CA PRO A 88 7.67 -1.61 -10.01
C PRO A 88 7.21 -3.05 -10.23
N GLY A 89 6.10 -3.22 -10.94
CA GLY A 89 5.55 -4.55 -11.27
C GLY A 89 4.83 -5.26 -10.10
N TRP A 90 4.36 -4.52 -9.10
CA TRP A 90 3.68 -5.07 -7.92
C TRP A 90 2.24 -5.51 -8.19
N LEU A 91 1.55 -4.97 -9.20
CA LEU A 91 0.26 -5.43 -9.68
C LEU A 91 0.47 -6.39 -10.85
N GLN A 92 0.16 -7.66 -10.67
CA GLN A 92 0.53 -8.73 -11.58
C GLN A 92 -0.70 -9.44 -12.15
N VAL A 93 -0.55 -9.98 -13.35
CA VAL A 93 -1.43 -11.00 -13.91
C VAL A 93 -0.63 -12.28 -14.02
N ALA A 94 -1.16 -13.36 -13.46
CA ALA A 94 -0.54 -14.68 -13.51
C ALA A 94 -1.46 -15.70 -14.17
N GLN A 95 -0.90 -16.44 -15.12
CA GLN A 95 -1.50 -17.62 -15.73
C GLN A 95 -0.82 -18.86 -15.16
N ASN A 96 -1.56 -19.73 -14.48
CA ASN A 96 -0.99 -20.93 -13.84
C ASN A 96 0.28 -20.62 -13.02
N GLU A 97 0.21 -19.58 -12.18
CA GLU A 97 1.31 -19.05 -11.34
C GLU A 97 2.46 -18.34 -12.07
N GLN A 98 2.54 -18.40 -13.40
CA GLN A 98 3.51 -17.64 -14.18
C GLN A 98 3.01 -16.21 -14.42
N VAL A 99 3.81 -15.22 -14.01
CA VAL A 99 3.50 -13.80 -14.27
C VAL A 99 3.65 -13.51 -15.77
N VAL A 100 2.58 -13.03 -16.39
CA VAL A 100 2.51 -12.72 -17.83
C VAL A 100 2.41 -11.20 -18.09
N MET A 101 1.96 -10.44 -17.09
CA MET A 101 1.86 -8.98 -17.16
C MET A 101 2.10 -8.41 -15.76
N ALA A 102 2.74 -7.24 -15.67
CA ALA A 102 2.96 -6.53 -14.42
C ALA A 102 2.85 -5.02 -14.61
N LEU A 103 2.36 -4.32 -13.58
CA LEU A 103 2.25 -2.87 -13.47
C LEU A 103 2.67 -2.42 -12.06
N PRO A 104 3.09 -1.17 -11.85
CA PRO A 104 3.42 -0.18 -12.87
C PRO A 104 4.71 -0.54 -13.60
N GLN A 105 4.87 -0.04 -14.82
CA GLN A 105 6.15 -0.04 -15.53
C GLN A 105 6.98 1.19 -15.15
N ALA A 106 6.34 2.34 -14.90
CA ALA A 106 6.98 3.60 -14.56
C ALA A 106 6.25 4.35 -13.42
N ASP A 107 4.98 4.70 -13.60
CA ASP A 107 4.22 5.55 -12.66
C ASP A 107 2.88 4.91 -12.27
N PRO A 108 2.73 4.44 -11.00
CA PRO A 108 1.49 3.83 -10.57
C PRO A 108 0.30 4.80 -10.52
N TYR A 109 0.53 6.12 -10.43
CA TYR A 109 -0.55 7.09 -10.48
C TYR A 109 -1.21 7.12 -11.87
N GLU A 110 -0.41 7.09 -12.92
CA GLU A 110 -0.89 7.11 -14.30
C GLU A 110 -1.38 5.73 -14.75
N GLU A 111 -0.68 4.66 -14.39
CA GLU A 111 -0.95 3.32 -14.91
C GLU A 111 -2.03 2.54 -14.14
N ILE A 112 -2.25 2.89 -12.87
CA ILE A 112 -3.14 2.13 -11.97
C ILE A 112 -4.16 3.04 -11.28
N TYR A 113 -3.73 4.04 -10.52
CA TYR A 113 -4.60 4.73 -9.56
C TYR A 113 -5.61 5.66 -10.22
N SER A 114 -5.20 6.34 -11.30
CA SER A 114 -6.10 7.20 -12.09
C SER A 114 -7.08 6.43 -12.96
N LYS A 115 -6.86 5.12 -13.16
CA LYS A 115 -7.71 4.26 -13.97
C LYS A 115 -8.88 3.73 -13.16
N THR A 116 -10.05 3.77 -13.77
CA THR A 116 -11.27 3.16 -13.25
C THR A 116 -11.59 1.86 -13.99
N THR A 117 -12.54 1.07 -13.48
CA THR A 117 -13.03 -0.12 -14.20
C THR A 117 -13.68 0.21 -15.54
N ASP A 118 -14.10 1.46 -15.77
CA ASP A 118 -14.64 1.92 -17.06
C ASP A 118 -13.51 2.16 -18.08
N ASP A 119 -12.29 2.47 -17.62
CA ASP A 119 -11.13 2.68 -18.49
C ASP A 119 -10.44 1.35 -18.86
N CYS A 120 -10.24 0.49 -17.87
CA CYS A 120 -9.58 -0.81 -18.00
C CYS A 120 -9.94 -1.73 -16.84
N TRP A 121 -9.89 -3.04 -17.07
CA TRP A 121 -10.36 -4.02 -16.10
C TRP A 121 -9.51 -4.08 -14.81
N TRP A 122 -8.24 -3.65 -14.86
CA TRP A 122 -7.36 -3.55 -13.69
C TRP A 122 -7.44 -2.19 -12.99
N GLY A 123 -8.27 -1.25 -13.44
CA GLY A 123 -8.43 0.06 -12.81
C GLY A 123 -8.71 -0.05 -11.31
N MET A 124 -8.23 0.90 -10.52
CA MET A 124 -8.20 0.78 -9.06
C MET A 124 -9.58 0.63 -8.43
N LEU A 125 -10.61 1.31 -8.97
CA LEU A 125 -11.96 1.29 -8.42
C LEU A 125 -13.05 1.35 -9.49
N ASP A 126 -14.25 0.93 -9.09
CA ASP A 126 -15.50 1.13 -9.84
C ASP A 126 -16.08 2.50 -9.47
N PRO A 127 -16.23 3.43 -10.44
CA PRO A 127 -16.67 4.80 -10.16
C PRO A 127 -18.10 4.85 -9.61
N LYS A 128 -18.92 3.83 -9.86
CA LYS A 128 -20.29 3.73 -9.32
C LYS A 128 -20.31 3.50 -7.81
N LEU A 129 -19.21 3.01 -7.24
CA LEU A 129 -19.08 2.75 -5.81
C LEU A 129 -18.57 3.96 -5.01
N ILE A 130 -18.19 5.06 -5.66
CA ILE A 130 -17.68 6.25 -4.95
C ILE A 130 -18.79 6.90 -4.11
N ASP A 131 -20.00 6.99 -4.64
CA ASP A 131 -21.13 7.60 -3.95
C ASP A 131 -22.43 6.80 -4.18
N PRO A 132 -22.66 5.73 -3.39
CA PRO A 132 -23.82 4.85 -3.56
C PRO A 132 -25.16 5.57 -3.29
N LYS A 133 -25.14 6.74 -2.65
CA LYS A 133 -26.36 7.54 -2.39
C LYS A 133 -26.62 8.62 -3.45
N GLY A 134 -25.68 8.84 -4.38
CA GLY A 134 -25.82 9.83 -5.46
C GLY A 134 -26.03 11.26 -4.98
N LYS A 135 -25.41 11.65 -3.86
CA LYS A 135 -25.49 12.99 -3.27
C LYS A 135 -24.41 13.94 -3.78
N MET A 136 -23.31 13.42 -4.30
CA MET A 136 -22.19 14.19 -4.83
C MET A 136 -22.47 14.57 -6.28
N LYS A 137 -22.19 15.83 -6.62
CA LYS A 137 -22.35 16.32 -8.00
C LYS A 137 -21.39 15.64 -8.98
N SER A 138 -20.14 15.44 -8.55
CA SER A 138 -19.07 14.87 -9.37
C SER A 138 -18.21 13.93 -8.52
N PRO A 139 -18.68 12.72 -8.18
CA PRO A 139 -17.96 11.77 -7.33
C PRO A 139 -16.55 11.46 -7.87
N LEU A 140 -16.44 11.20 -9.18
CA LEU A 140 -15.16 10.89 -9.82
C LEU A 140 -14.17 12.06 -9.77
N GLU A 141 -14.64 13.29 -9.92
CA GLU A 141 -13.77 14.49 -9.78
C GLU A 141 -13.31 14.70 -8.34
N ALA A 142 -14.16 14.40 -7.36
CA ALA A 142 -13.76 14.44 -5.96
C ALA A 142 -12.69 13.37 -5.64
N HIS A 143 -12.84 12.17 -6.19
CA HIS A 143 -11.80 11.14 -6.11
C HIS A 143 -10.50 11.60 -6.78
N ARG A 144 -10.55 12.11 -8.01
CA ARG A 144 -9.37 12.64 -8.73
C ARG A 144 -8.67 13.75 -7.94
N THR A 145 -9.44 14.64 -7.31
CA THR A 145 -8.90 15.69 -6.44
C THR A 145 -8.19 15.10 -5.21
N ALA A 146 -8.78 14.09 -4.57
CA ALA A 146 -8.17 13.42 -3.42
C ALA A 146 -6.91 12.64 -3.80
N LEU A 147 -6.92 11.97 -4.95
CA LEU A 147 -5.77 11.26 -5.52
C LEU A 147 -4.63 12.23 -5.88
N GLY A 148 -4.96 13.39 -6.47
CA GLY A 148 -3.99 14.44 -6.76
C GLY A 148 -3.30 14.96 -5.49
N LYS A 149 -4.06 15.17 -4.40
CA LYS A 149 -3.47 15.55 -3.11
C LYS A 149 -2.50 14.51 -2.55
N ALA A 150 -2.83 13.22 -2.68
CA ALA A 150 -1.94 12.13 -2.27
C ALA A 150 -0.68 12.09 -3.13
N ALA A 151 -0.79 12.28 -4.45
CA ALA A 151 0.33 12.37 -5.38
C ALA A 151 1.26 13.54 -5.02
N ASP A 152 0.69 14.73 -4.84
CA ASP A 152 1.43 15.94 -4.45
C ASP A 152 2.14 15.75 -3.11
N PHE A 153 1.48 15.09 -2.14
CA PHE A 153 2.08 14.77 -0.85
C PHE A 153 3.25 13.80 -0.98
N HIS A 154 3.12 12.72 -1.77
CA HIS A 154 4.22 11.77 -2.01
C HIS A 154 5.41 12.43 -2.71
N GLU A 155 5.17 13.25 -3.72
CA GLU A 155 6.21 14.00 -4.44
C GLU A 155 6.92 14.97 -3.49
N ALA A 156 6.16 15.77 -2.73
CA ALA A 156 6.73 16.71 -1.78
C ALA A 156 7.51 16.03 -0.64
N LEU A 157 7.06 14.85 -0.19
CA LEU A 157 7.72 14.09 0.87
C LEU A 157 9.00 13.40 0.37
N GLY A 158 8.96 12.88 -0.86
CA GLY A 158 10.04 12.13 -1.50
C GLY A 158 10.63 11.07 -0.58
N LEU A 159 11.97 11.02 -0.50
CA LEU A 159 12.72 10.20 0.46
C LEU A 159 13.30 11.00 1.62
N TYR A 160 12.81 12.21 1.89
CA TYR A 160 13.36 13.03 2.99
C TYR A 160 13.24 12.35 4.36
N ALA A 161 14.28 12.43 5.17
CA ALA A 161 14.31 12.11 6.59
C ALA A 161 14.90 13.27 7.41
N HIS A 162 14.58 13.32 8.71
CA HIS A 162 15.30 14.20 9.62
C HIS A 162 16.78 13.74 9.73
N PRO A 163 17.79 14.63 9.84
CA PRO A 163 19.20 14.23 9.98
C PRO A 163 19.47 13.24 11.12
N GLN A 164 18.71 13.39 12.19
CA GLN A 164 18.69 12.50 13.34
C GLN A 164 17.48 11.56 13.26
N THR A 165 17.51 10.62 12.32
CA THR A 165 16.45 9.61 12.15
C THR A 165 16.95 8.23 12.58
N TYR A 166 16.15 7.56 13.37
CA TYR A 166 16.28 6.15 13.72
C TYR A 166 14.98 5.44 13.35
N GLY A 167 15.00 4.11 13.23
CA GLY A 167 13.74 3.40 13.16
C GLY A 167 13.84 1.90 13.11
N TYR A 168 12.70 1.26 12.98
CA TYR A 168 12.61 -0.19 12.82
C TYR A 168 11.44 -0.60 11.93
N TYR A 169 11.56 -1.78 11.31
CA TYR A 169 10.49 -2.38 10.51
C TYR A 169 10.42 -3.91 10.63
N GLY A 170 9.25 -4.44 10.27
CA GLY A 170 8.94 -5.87 10.28
C GLY A 170 9.54 -6.62 9.09
N ILE A 171 10.12 -7.80 9.32
CA ILE A 171 10.68 -8.69 8.29
C ILE A 171 10.24 -10.16 8.43
N ASP A 172 9.14 -10.42 9.13
CA ASP A 172 8.70 -11.78 9.44
C ASP A 172 8.26 -12.54 8.17
N GLU A 173 8.97 -13.62 7.84
CA GLU A 173 8.70 -14.45 6.65
C GLU A 173 7.68 -15.56 6.88
N ARG A 174 7.23 -15.76 8.11
CA ARG A 174 6.45 -16.95 8.49
C ARG A 174 5.03 -16.59 8.87
N LYS A 175 4.87 -15.82 9.95
CA LYS A 175 3.57 -15.54 10.56
C LYS A 175 2.98 -14.23 10.05
N TYR A 176 3.80 -13.19 9.97
CA TYR A 176 3.34 -11.82 9.68
C TYR A 176 3.73 -11.40 8.28
N ARG A 177 3.36 -12.22 7.29
CA ARG A 177 3.55 -11.90 5.87
C ARG A 177 2.51 -10.87 5.42
N ALA A 178 2.88 -10.02 4.46
CA ALA A 178 2.01 -8.99 3.89
C ALA A 178 1.90 -9.13 2.36
N PHE A 179 1.00 -8.34 1.78
CA PHE A 179 0.82 -8.24 0.33
C PHE A 179 1.96 -7.41 -0.29
N GLY A 180 3.02 -8.09 -0.71
CA GLY A 180 4.12 -7.47 -1.47
C GLY A 180 3.76 -7.28 -2.95
N HIS A 181 2.96 -8.19 -3.50
CA HIS A 181 2.35 -8.07 -4.82
C HIS A 181 0.86 -8.37 -4.75
N ILE A 182 0.09 -7.78 -5.65
CA ILE A 182 -1.31 -8.10 -5.89
C ILE A 182 -1.40 -8.84 -7.22
N THR A 183 -1.92 -10.06 -7.19
CA THR A 183 -1.95 -10.91 -8.39
C THR A 183 -3.39 -11.22 -8.80
N TRP A 184 -3.74 -10.87 -10.03
CA TRP A 184 -4.90 -11.39 -10.74
C TRP A 184 -4.55 -12.73 -11.37
N GLN A 185 -5.25 -13.79 -10.97
CA GLN A 185 -5.04 -15.15 -11.45
C GLN A 185 -6.03 -15.51 -12.54
N THR A 186 -5.55 -16.24 -13.54
CA THR A 186 -6.39 -16.91 -14.53
C THR A 186 -5.81 -18.28 -14.90
N ASP A 187 -6.67 -19.22 -15.30
CA ASP A 187 -6.24 -20.57 -15.67
C ASP A 187 -5.90 -20.68 -17.16
N LYS A 188 -6.46 -19.76 -17.98
CA LYS A 188 -6.37 -19.85 -19.45
C LYS A 188 -6.30 -18.47 -20.09
N LEU A 189 -5.13 -18.18 -20.66
CA LEU A 189 -4.94 -17.13 -21.65
C LEU A 189 -4.71 -17.82 -23.01
N PRO A 190 -5.63 -17.75 -23.97
CA PRO A 190 -5.43 -18.32 -25.30
C PRO A 190 -4.16 -17.79 -25.95
N HIS A 191 -3.38 -18.70 -26.51
CA HIS A 191 -2.11 -18.40 -27.21
C HIS A 191 -1.06 -17.68 -26.36
N ASP A 192 -1.23 -17.65 -25.04
CA ASP A 192 -0.42 -16.86 -24.10
C ASP A 192 -0.30 -15.38 -24.53
N ASP A 193 -1.32 -14.88 -25.25
CA ASP A 193 -1.36 -13.50 -25.76
C ASP A 193 -1.98 -12.57 -24.72
N VAL A 194 -1.16 -11.67 -24.19
CA VAL A 194 -1.57 -10.67 -23.20
C VAL A 194 -2.16 -9.41 -23.83
N LEU A 195 -1.98 -9.19 -25.14
CA LEU A 195 -2.45 -7.97 -25.80
C LEU A 195 -3.95 -7.72 -25.59
N PRO A 196 -4.84 -8.74 -25.69
CA PRO A 196 -6.26 -8.55 -25.41
C PRO A 196 -6.54 -8.06 -23.98
N LEU A 197 -5.72 -8.45 -23.00
CA LEU A 197 -5.86 -7.97 -21.62
C LEU A 197 -5.55 -6.49 -21.49
N VAL A 198 -4.73 -5.93 -22.39
CA VAL A 198 -4.32 -4.51 -22.37
C VAL A 198 -5.31 -3.63 -23.13
N ILE A 199 -5.87 -4.13 -24.24
CA ILE A 199 -6.70 -3.32 -25.14
C ILE A 199 -8.20 -3.43 -24.87
N ASN A 200 -8.67 -4.52 -24.25
CA ASN A 200 -10.09 -4.72 -24.00
C ASN A 200 -10.50 -4.25 -22.59
N GLN A 201 -11.70 -3.71 -22.52
CA GLN A 201 -12.31 -3.24 -21.28
C GLN A 201 -12.91 -4.38 -20.45
N ASP A 202 -13.26 -4.07 -19.21
CA ASP A 202 -14.02 -4.99 -18.36
C ASP A 202 -15.41 -5.25 -18.96
N SER A 203 -15.79 -6.52 -19.08
CA SER A 203 -17.15 -6.93 -19.46
C SER A 203 -18.00 -7.35 -18.26
N GLY A 204 -17.41 -7.43 -17.06
CA GLY A 204 -18.11 -7.66 -15.82
C GLY A 204 -17.17 -8.00 -14.66
N HIS A 205 -17.33 -7.27 -13.56
CA HIS A 205 -16.63 -7.49 -12.30
C HIS A 205 -17.56 -7.70 -11.12
N THR A 206 -17.01 -8.27 -10.05
CA THR A 206 -17.69 -8.44 -8.76
C THR A 206 -17.10 -7.52 -7.72
N LEU A 207 -17.80 -7.35 -6.60
CA LEU A 207 -17.31 -6.61 -5.44
C LEU A 207 -16.19 -7.31 -4.67
N ASN A 208 -15.88 -8.57 -5.00
CA ASN A 208 -14.97 -9.46 -4.27
C ASN A 208 -13.74 -9.85 -5.10
N GLY A 209 -13.28 -8.98 -6.01
CA GLY A 209 -12.04 -9.19 -6.74
C GLY A 209 -12.13 -10.22 -7.86
N GLN A 210 -13.20 -10.18 -8.66
CA GLN A 210 -13.27 -10.91 -9.93
C GLN A 210 -13.56 -9.94 -11.06
N SER A 211 -12.99 -10.20 -12.24
CA SER A 211 -13.19 -9.41 -13.46
C SER A 211 -13.22 -10.34 -14.68
N THR A 212 -13.90 -9.93 -15.74
CA THR A 212 -14.08 -10.72 -16.97
C THR A 212 -13.71 -9.89 -18.18
N VAL A 213 -12.72 -10.32 -18.93
CA VAL A 213 -12.19 -9.57 -20.09
C VAL A 213 -12.50 -10.36 -21.37
N PRO A 214 -13.17 -9.77 -22.37
CA PRO A 214 -13.31 -10.39 -23.68
C PRO A 214 -11.95 -10.40 -24.40
N LEU A 215 -11.66 -11.40 -25.21
CA LEU A 215 -10.37 -11.50 -25.91
C LEU A 215 -10.45 -11.08 -27.38
N TYR A 216 -11.11 -11.89 -28.21
CA TYR A 216 -11.26 -11.65 -29.64
C TYR A 216 -12.73 -11.85 -30.04
N GLN A 217 -13.24 -10.99 -30.92
CA GLN A 217 -14.50 -11.25 -31.62
C GLN A 217 -14.18 -12.06 -32.89
N GLN A 218 -14.21 -13.39 -32.81
CA GLN A 218 -14.28 -14.23 -34.02
C GLN A 218 -15.36 -15.31 -33.88
N GLU A 219 -15.96 -15.63 -35.03
CA GLU A 219 -17.31 -16.16 -35.29
C GLU A 219 -17.70 -17.52 -34.67
N ALA A 220 -16.95 -18.07 -33.72
CA ALA A 220 -17.28 -19.38 -33.13
C ALA A 220 -17.10 -19.51 -31.61
N GLN A 221 -16.55 -18.51 -30.89
CA GLN A 221 -16.56 -18.52 -29.43
C GLN A 221 -16.26 -17.14 -28.85
N ASP A 222 -17.19 -16.64 -28.03
CA ASP A 222 -17.05 -15.51 -27.12
C ASP A 222 -15.95 -15.81 -26.08
N ALA A 223 -14.68 -15.80 -26.51
CA ALA A 223 -13.55 -16.15 -25.65
C ALA A 223 -13.38 -15.05 -24.59
N ARG A 224 -13.75 -15.37 -23.36
CA ARG A 224 -13.62 -14.49 -22.19
C ARG A 224 -12.65 -15.09 -21.19
N VAL A 225 -11.81 -14.24 -20.63
CA VAL A 225 -10.90 -14.59 -19.54
C VAL A 225 -11.51 -14.11 -18.24
N LYS A 226 -11.60 -15.03 -17.27
CA LYS A 226 -11.96 -14.70 -15.90
C LYS A 226 -10.68 -14.51 -15.11
N LEU A 227 -10.61 -13.40 -14.41
CA LEU A 227 -9.51 -13.02 -13.53
C LEU A 227 -10.03 -12.95 -12.10
N LYS A 228 -9.27 -13.50 -11.16
CA LYS A 228 -9.58 -13.44 -9.74
C LYS A 228 -8.38 -12.96 -8.94
N LEU A 229 -8.58 -12.02 -8.02
CA LEU A 229 -7.54 -11.60 -7.10
C LEU A 229 -7.13 -12.75 -6.18
N ALA A 230 -5.84 -13.06 -6.16
CA ALA A 230 -5.24 -13.96 -5.21
C ALA A 230 -5.32 -13.36 -3.80
N ASN A 231 -5.62 -14.20 -2.81
CA ASN A 231 -5.61 -13.81 -1.40
C ASN A 231 -4.37 -14.37 -0.70
N VAL A 232 -3.18 -13.97 -1.16
CA VAL A 232 -1.90 -14.51 -0.69
C VAL A 232 -0.98 -13.38 -0.23
N CYS A 233 -0.66 -13.36 1.05
CA CYS A 233 0.42 -12.54 1.59
C CYS A 233 1.77 -13.16 1.18
N ASN A 234 2.35 -12.67 0.09
CA ASN A 234 3.47 -13.31 -0.58
C ASN A 234 4.86 -12.83 -0.10
N GLN A 235 4.95 -11.79 0.72
CA GLN A 235 6.23 -11.25 1.18
C GLN A 235 6.30 -11.15 2.69
N GLY A 236 7.48 -11.35 3.28
CA GLY A 236 7.70 -11.07 4.69
C GLY A 236 7.45 -9.60 5.05
N GLY A 237 7.05 -9.35 6.30
CA GLY A 237 6.67 -8.01 6.75
C GLY A 237 6.23 -7.99 8.20
N ASP A 238 5.19 -7.21 8.49
CA ASP A 238 4.50 -7.14 9.79
C ASP A 238 2.99 -7.46 9.66
N GLY A 239 2.58 -8.20 8.63
CA GLY A 239 1.17 -8.48 8.35
C GLY A 239 0.44 -7.35 7.61
N THR A 240 1.05 -6.16 7.54
CA THR A 240 0.48 -4.99 6.86
C THR A 240 1.43 -4.44 5.80
N VAL A 241 2.62 -4.05 6.25
CA VAL A 241 3.62 -3.40 5.44
C VAL A 241 4.52 -4.51 4.91
N PRO A 242 4.54 -4.72 3.59
CA PRO A 242 5.48 -5.65 2.99
C PRO A 242 6.90 -5.12 3.14
N ARG A 243 7.88 -6.02 3.28
CA ARG A 243 9.30 -5.66 3.40
C ARG A 243 9.73 -4.65 2.34
N ASP A 244 9.25 -4.77 1.11
CA ASP A 244 9.63 -3.89 0.00
C ASP A 244 9.31 -2.43 0.24
N SER A 245 8.20 -2.15 0.93
CA SER A 245 7.91 -0.80 1.39
C SER A 245 8.76 -0.42 2.59
N ALA A 246 8.82 -1.30 3.58
CA ALA A 246 9.41 -0.99 4.86
C ALA A 246 10.93 -0.75 4.78
N GLN A 247 11.62 -1.51 3.92
CA GLN A 247 13.06 -1.38 3.69
C GLN A 247 13.47 -0.08 3.00
N VAL A 248 12.52 0.65 2.40
CA VAL A 248 12.81 2.00 1.87
C VAL A 248 13.18 2.95 3.01
N LEU A 249 12.86 2.62 4.27
CA LEU A 249 13.40 3.29 5.45
C LEU A 249 14.93 3.35 5.43
N ASP A 250 15.61 2.29 5.00
CA ASP A 250 17.08 2.23 4.88
C ASP A 250 17.64 3.22 3.82
N ARG A 251 16.78 3.71 2.92
CA ARG A 251 17.14 4.53 1.76
C ARG A 251 16.73 6.00 1.90
N LEU A 252 16.09 6.38 3.02
CA LEU A 252 15.76 7.77 3.28
C LEU A 252 17.01 8.66 3.27
N GLN A 253 16.80 9.95 3.01
CA GLN A 253 17.85 10.94 2.80
C GLN A 253 17.63 12.18 3.68
N PRO A 254 18.63 12.60 4.47
CA PRO A 254 19.89 11.90 4.77
C PRO A 254 19.66 10.50 5.36
N THR A 255 20.66 9.63 5.17
CA THR A 255 20.62 8.24 5.64
C THR A 255 20.33 8.18 7.15
N PRO A 256 19.33 7.40 7.58
CA PRO A 256 19.07 7.22 9.01
C PRO A 256 20.29 6.70 9.76
N GLN A 257 20.43 7.14 11.02
CA GLN A 257 21.53 6.76 11.90
C GLN A 257 21.55 5.24 12.16
N VAL A 258 20.38 4.66 12.46
CA VAL A 258 20.20 3.21 12.62
C VAL A 258 18.80 2.80 12.20
N VAL A 259 18.71 1.68 11.48
CA VAL A 259 17.44 1.02 11.16
C VAL A 259 17.49 -0.45 11.61
N PHE A 260 16.55 -0.85 12.45
CA PHE A 260 16.44 -2.22 12.96
C PHE A 260 15.45 -3.04 12.14
N ARG A 261 15.84 -4.25 11.77
CA ARG A 261 15.00 -5.22 11.05
C ARG A 261 14.57 -6.31 12.01
N ILE A 262 13.29 -6.40 12.31
CA ILE A 262 12.78 -7.21 13.42
C ILE A 262 11.66 -8.12 12.93
N ALA A 263 11.63 -9.36 13.41
CA ALA A 263 10.56 -10.32 13.13
C ALA A 263 9.73 -10.60 14.40
N GLY A 264 8.60 -11.30 14.25
CA GLY A 264 7.79 -11.78 15.37
C GLY A 264 6.82 -10.74 15.95
N PHE A 265 6.27 -9.85 15.12
CA PHE A 265 5.15 -8.99 15.50
C PHE A 265 4.22 -8.72 14.32
N ASP A 266 2.93 -8.52 14.60
CA ASP A 266 2.03 -7.84 13.69
C ASP A 266 2.20 -6.32 13.81
N HIS A 267 1.73 -5.63 12.78
CA HIS A 267 1.85 -4.20 12.61
C HIS A 267 1.29 -3.41 13.80
N GLN A 268 0.10 -3.76 14.28
CA GLN A 268 -0.59 -3.00 15.33
C GLN A 268 0.12 -3.17 16.68
N ASN A 269 0.59 -4.38 16.98
CA ASN A 269 1.24 -4.70 18.23
C ASN A 269 2.77 -4.60 18.16
N SER A 270 3.32 -3.83 17.20
CA SER A 270 4.78 -3.71 17.05
C SER A 270 5.47 -3.24 18.34
N PHE A 271 4.82 -2.35 19.12
CA PHE A 271 5.35 -1.87 20.39
C PHE A 271 5.18 -2.84 21.58
N ALA A 272 4.46 -3.94 21.42
CA ALA A 272 4.46 -5.02 22.40
C ALA A 272 5.67 -5.96 22.24
N ASN A 273 6.37 -5.90 21.10
CA ASN A 273 7.54 -6.72 20.85
C ASN A 273 8.77 -6.18 21.61
N ARG A 274 9.43 -7.07 22.36
CA ARG A 274 10.62 -6.74 23.16
C ARG A 274 11.73 -6.07 22.35
N TYR A 275 12.01 -6.54 21.15
CA TYR A 275 13.11 -6.01 20.33
C TYR A 275 12.75 -4.65 19.73
N ALA A 276 11.49 -4.44 19.34
CA ALA A 276 11.01 -3.13 18.89
C ALA A 276 11.05 -2.08 20.01
N LEU A 277 10.70 -2.47 21.24
CA LEU A 277 10.87 -1.63 22.43
C LEU A 277 12.34 -1.29 22.67
N GLN A 278 13.23 -2.28 22.63
CA GLN A 278 14.68 -2.07 22.79
C GLN A 278 15.24 -1.13 21.73
N ALA A 279 14.88 -1.32 20.45
CA ALA A 279 15.24 -0.44 19.36
C ALA A 279 14.77 1.01 19.60
N THR A 280 13.54 1.17 20.07
CA THR A 280 12.95 2.48 20.39
C THR A 280 13.70 3.16 21.53
N VAL A 281 13.92 2.46 22.65
CA VAL A 281 14.65 2.99 23.82
C VAL A 281 16.08 3.35 23.46
N TYR A 282 16.78 2.48 22.72
CA TYR A 282 18.12 2.75 22.21
C TYR A 282 18.16 4.05 21.40
N SER A 283 17.21 4.19 20.46
CA SER A 283 17.14 5.36 19.58
C SER A 283 16.91 6.65 20.35
N ILE A 284 15.97 6.65 21.32
CA ILE A 284 15.71 7.80 22.19
C ILE A 284 16.95 8.13 23.03
N ALA A 285 17.60 7.13 23.63
CA ALA A 285 18.79 7.34 24.43
C ALA A 285 19.94 7.96 23.62
N ARG A 286 20.14 7.52 22.37
CA ARG A 286 21.12 8.10 21.44
C ARG A 286 20.81 9.56 21.12
N LEU A 287 19.55 9.88 20.79
CA LEU A 287 19.13 11.25 20.49
C LEU A 287 19.38 12.20 21.67
N VAL A 288 19.07 11.77 22.89
CA VAL A 288 19.28 12.57 24.10
C VAL A 288 20.77 12.72 24.42
N ALA A 289 21.56 11.65 24.27
CA ALA A 289 23.00 11.67 24.55
C ALA A 289 23.77 12.60 23.61
N GLU A 290 23.39 12.70 22.34
CA GLU A 290 24.04 13.59 21.35
C GLU A 290 23.81 15.09 21.64
N GLN A 291 22.87 15.43 22.53
CA GLN A 291 22.67 16.80 23.01
C GLN A 291 23.06 17.04 24.46
N ALA A 292 23.55 16.01 25.16
CA ALA A 292 24.12 16.23 26.48
C ALA A 292 25.38 17.10 26.33
N PRO A 293 25.52 18.20 27.10
CA PRO A 293 26.77 18.94 27.15
C PRO A 293 27.89 17.97 27.57
N ALA A 294 29.11 18.20 27.07
CA ALA A 294 30.26 17.42 27.48
C ALA A 294 30.32 17.40 29.02
N PRO A 295 30.49 16.22 29.65
CA PRO A 295 30.56 16.15 31.11
C PRO A 295 31.67 17.08 31.59
N VAL A 296 31.33 18.01 32.48
CA VAL A 296 32.31 18.88 33.13
C VAL A 296 33.07 18.00 34.11
N PRO A 297 34.40 17.80 33.94
CA PRO A 297 35.20 17.05 34.90
C PRO A 297 35.11 17.75 36.26
N TYR A 298 34.91 16.96 37.32
CA TYR A 298 35.08 17.42 38.70
C TYR A 298 36.56 17.52 39.06
#